data_AF-A0A6J4SAZ2-F1
#
_entry.id   AF-A0A6J4SAZ2-F1
#
_cell.length_a   1.000
_cell.length_b   1.000
_cell.length_c   1.000
_cell.angle_alpha   90.00
_cell.angle_beta   90.00
_cell.angle_gamma   90.00
#
_symmetry.space_group_name_H-M   'P 1'
#
loop_
_entity.id
_entity.type
_entity.pdbx_description
1 polymer ?
#
loop_
_entity_poly.entity_id
_entity_poly.type
_entity_poly.pdbx_seq_one_letter_code
_entity_poly.pdbx_strand_id
1 'polypeptide(L)'
;MRHALRGFERRRFLSLVDDVVRPEAPLPPVVQTDALEAFERWLSSAPLLYRSGLRLILLAQARIPAGDEVLRRLAAHCYYGDTAVMRTLGYDADAVIARARALRLTEGRP
;
A
#
# COMPACT_ATOMS: atom_id res chain seq x y z
N MET A 1 7.70 6.52 -16.98
CA MET A 1 7.14 7.01 -15.70
C MET A 1 8.29 7.25 -14.73
N ARG A 2 8.31 8.36 -13.98
CA ARG A 2 9.34 8.57 -12.93
C ARG A 2 8.88 7.86 -11.66
N HIS A 3 9.67 6.91 -11.16
CA HIS A 3 9.41 6.28 -9.87
C HIS A 3 9.52 7.31 -8.73
N ALA A 4 8.57 7.29 -7.80
CA ALA A 4 8.58 8.20 -6.65
C ALA A 4 9.70 7.87 -5.64
N LEU A 5 10.08 6.59 -5.57
CA LEU A 5 11.17 6.09 -4.74
C LEU A 5 12.40 5.71 -5.57
N ARG A 6 13.57 5.82 -4.96
CA ARG A 6 14.85 5.32 -5.49
C ARG A 6 14.99 3.82 -5.19
N GLY A 7 15.86 3.12 -5.91
CA GLY A 7 16.03 1.66 -5.77
C GLY A 7 16.32 1.17 -4.34
N PHE A 8 17.10 1.93 -3.55
CA PHE A 8 17.34 1.61 -2.14
C PHE A 8 16.08 1.79 -1.27
N GLU A 9 15.33 2.87 -1.48
CA GLU A 9 14.10 3.16 -0.74
C GLU A 9 13.03 2.11 -1.04
N ARG A 10 12.92 1.65 -2.30
CA ARG A 10 12.04 0.55 -2.70
C ARG A 10 12.34 -0.74 -1.95
N ARG A 11 13.62 -1.15 -1.89
CA ARG A 11 14.03 -2.35 -1.13
C ARG A 11 13.73 -2.22 0.36
N ARG A 12 13.99 -1.04 0.93
CA ARG A 12 13.72 -0.76 2.34
C ARG A 12 12.23 -0.84 2.66
N PHE A 13 11.39 -0.28 1.79
CA PHE A 13 9.93 -0.38 1.93
C PHE A 13 9.44 -1.83 1.80
N LEU A 14 9.91 -2.58 0.81
CA LEU A 14 9.54 -4.00 0.66
C LEU A 14 9.94 -4.83 1.89
N SER A 15 11.16 -4.64 2.41
CA SER A 15 11.62 -5.28 3.65
C SER A 15 10.72 -4.91 4.84
N LEU A 16 10.35 -3.64 4.96
CA LEU A 16 9.43 -3.20 6.01
C LEU A 16 8.07 -3.88 5.88
N VAL A 17 7.51 -3.99 4.67
CA VAL A 17 6.23 -4.68 4.46
C VAL A 17 6.33 -6.14 4.86
N ASP A 18 7.40 -6.81 4.45
CA ASP A 18 7.67 -8.22 4.81
C ASP A 18 7.78 -8.40 6.34
N ASP A 19 8.54 -7.52 7.00
CA ASP A 19 8.73 -7.54 8.46
C ASP A 19 7.44 -7.30 9.26
N VAL A 20 6.57 -6.42 8.75
CA VAL A 20 5.33 -5.99 9.40
C VAL A 20 4.21 -7.00 9.18
N VAL A 21 4.05 -7.47 7.94
CA VAL A 21 2.94 -8.35 7.56
C VAL A 21 3.27 -9.80 7.83
N ARG A 22 4.52 -10.21 7.56
CA ARG A 22 5.00 -11.60 7.64
C ARG A 22 4.05 -12.56 6.96
N PRO A 23 3.86 -12.45 5.63
CA PRO A 23 2.87 -13.25 4.93
C PRO A 23 3.24 -14.73 5.00
N GLU A 24 2.32 -15.51 5.57
CA GLU A 24 2.36 -16.98 5.58
C GLU A 24 1.28 -17.53 4.65
N ALA A 25 1.51 -18.73 4.10
CA ALA A 25 0.52 -19.38 3.24
C ALA A 25 -0.84 -19.47 3.95
N PRO A 26 -1.96 -19.12 3.28
CA PRO A 26 -2.14 -18.98 1.83
C PRO A 26 -1.86 -17.57 1.26
N LEU A 27 -1.38 -16.62 2.06
CA LEU A 27 -1.12 -15.26 1.60
C LEU A 27 0.06 -15.22 0.62
N PRO A 28 -0.02 -14.41 -0.46
CA PRO A 28 1.07 -14.28 -1.41
C PRO A 28 2.28 -13.56 -0.79
N PRO A 29 3.52 -13.88 -1.16
CA PRO A 29 4.69 -13.14 -0.71
C PRO A 29 4.65 -11.69 -1.22
N VAL A 30 5.22 -10.75 -0.47
CA VAL A 30 5.16 -9.29 -0.79
C VAL A 30 5.64 -8.96 -2.21
N VAL A 31 6.63 -9.69 -2.72
CA VAL A 31 7.16 -9.48 -4.09
C VAL A 31 6.17 -9.82 -5.20
N GLN A 32 5.09 -10.53 -4.89
CA GLN A 32 4.00 -10.88 -5.82
C GLN A 32 2.78 -9.96 -5.67
N THR A 33 2.81 -8.98 -4.77
CA THR A 33 1.71 -8.03 -4.56
C THR A 33 2.03 -6.66 -5.14
N ASP A 34 1.01 -5.83 -5.31
CA ASP A 34 1.14 -4.45 -5.78
C ASP A 34 1.55 -3.45 -4.68
N ALA A 35 1.90 -3.91 -3.48
CA ALA A 35 2.12 -3.06 -2.30
C ALA A 35 3.11 -1.92 -2.55
N LEU A 36 4.22 -2.17 -3.26
CA LEU A 36 5.17 -1.12 -3.63
C LEU A 36 4.59 -0.12 -4.62
N GLU A 37 3.83 -0.59 -5.61
CA GLU A 37 3.20 0.25 -6.62
C GLU A 37 2.06 1.09 -6.02
N ALA A 38 1.27 0.51 -5.11
CA ALA A 38 0.27 1.20 -4.31
C ALA A 38 0.91 2.33 -3.49
N PHE A 39 2.04 2.05 -2.81
CA PHE A 39 2.76 3.08 -2.08
C PHE A 39 3.34 4.18 -2.99
N GLU A 40 3.96 3.81 -4.12
CA GLU A 40 4.50 4.80 -5.07
C GLU A 40 3.39 5.67 -5.67
N ARG A 41 2.22 5.11 -5.98
CA ARG A 41 1.04 5.84 -6.45
C ARG A 41 0.53 6.81 -5.39
N TRP A 42 0.35 6.34 -4.16
CA TRP A 42 -0.09 7.19 -3.04
C TRP A 42 0.91 8.34 -2.79
N LEU A 43 2.20 8.02 -2.71
CA LEU A 43 3.27 8.99 -2.50
C LEU A 43 3.38 10.01 -3.65
N SER A 44 3.03 9.60 -4.88
CA SER A 44 3.00 10.47 -6.06
C SER A 44 1.83 11.46 -6.05
N SER A 45 0.75 11.15 -5.33
CA SER A 45 -0.39 12.07 -5.16
C SER A 45 -0.12 13.14 -4.09
N ALA A 46 0.84 12.91 -3.19
CA ALA A 46 1.18 13.85 -2.12
C ALA A 46 1.96 15.08 -2.64
N PRO A 47 1.77 16.26 -2.03
CA PRO A 47 2.60 17.44 -2.30
C PRO A 47 4.10 17.18 -2.04
N LEU A 48 4.98 17.92 -2.73
CA LEU A 48 6.43 17.66 -2.73
C LEU A 48 7.08 17.67 -1.33
N LEU A 49 6.60 18.53 -0.42
CA LEU A 49 7.09 18.60 0.96
C LEU A 49 6.74 17.32 1.74
N TYR A 50 5.50 16.86 1.64
CA TYR A 50 5.05 15.60 2.26
C TYR A 50 5.81 14.40 1.71
N ARG A 51 6.04 14.38 0.39
CA ARG A 51 6.81 13.33 -0.28
C ARG A 51 8.23 13.23 0.25
N SER A 52 8.92 14.36 0.38
CA SER A 52 10.29 14.40 0.89
C SER A 52 10.34 14.00 2.36
N GLY A 53 9.38 14.46 3.17
CA GLY A 53 9.25 14.08 4.58
C GLY A 53 9.09 12.57 4.78
N LEU A 54 8.18 11.93 4.04
CA LEU A 54 7.95 10.49 4.13
C LEU A 54 9.16 9.67 3.68
N ARG A 55 9.88 10.12 2.66
CA ARG A 55 11.14 9.48 2.24
C ARG A 55 12.21 9.58 3.31
N LEU A 56 12.33 10.73 3.97
CA LEU A 56 13.24 10.91 5.12
C LEU A 56 12.85 9.99 6.28
N ILE A 57 11.56 9.89 6.61
CA ILE A 57 11.07 9.00 7.68
C ILE A 57 11.39 7.54 7.34
N LEU A 58 11.16 7.10 6.09
CA LEU A 58 11.53 5.74 5.64
C LEU A 58 13.02 5.46 5.83
N LEU A 59 13.89 6.41 5.50
CA LEU A 59 15.34 6.27 5.69
C LEU A 59 15.75 6.33 7.16
N ALA A 60 15.04 7.10 7.98
CA ALA A 60 15.33 7.35 9.38
C ALA A 60 14.52 6.48 10.36
N GLN A 61 13.76 5.47 9.89
CA GLN A 61 12.77 4.73 10.69
C GLN A 61 13.28 4.28 12.07
N ALA A 62 14.51 3.77 12.15
CA ALA A 62 15.13 3.27 13.38
C ALA A 62 15.43 4.36 14.43
N ARG A 63 15.29 5.65 14.07
CA ARG A 63 15.61 6.80 14.93
C ARG A 63 14.38 7.60 15.33
N ILE A 64 13.21 7.33 14.75
CA ILE A 64 11.99 8.11 14.97
C ILE A 64 10.84 7.14 15.27
N PRO A 65 10.57 6.81 16.54
CA PRO A 65 9.55 5.82 16.92
C PRO A 65 8.16 6.13 16.35
N ALA A 66 7.73 7.40 16.38
CA ALA A 66 6.46 7.82 15.79
C ALA A 66 6.44 7.67 14.25
N GLY A 67 7.60 7.83 13.61
CA GLY A 67 7.77 7.61 12.18
C GLY A 67 7.67 6.14 11.81
N ASP A 68 8.25 5.25 12.61
CA ASP A 68 8.14 3.80 12.44
C ASP A 68 6.67 3.35 12.47
N GLU A 69 5.91 3.76 13.49
CA GLU A 69 4.49 3.38 13.61
C GLU A 69 3.66 3.80 12.38
N VAL A 70 3.88 5.02 11.87
CA VAL A 70 3.22 5.49 10.64
C VAL A 70 3.59 4.61 9.45
N LEU A 71 4.87 4.28 9.29
CA LEU A 71 5.35 3.44 8.20
C LEU A 71 4.79 2.02 8.28
N ARG A 72 4.68 1.43 9.48
CA ARG A 72 4.09 0.09 9.68
C ARG A 72 2.63 0.06 9.26
N ARG A 73 1.85 1.08 9.64
CA ARG A 73 0.44 1.19 9.22
C ARG A 73 0.31 1.34 7.71
N LEU A 74 1.15 2.17 7.10
CA LEU A 74 1.17 2.34 5.65
C LEU A 74 1.57 1.05 4.93
N ALA A 75 2.55 0.32 5.46
CA ALA A 75 2.98 -0.97 4.93
C ALA A 75 1.84 -1.99 4.95
N ALA A 76 1.16 -2.15 6.09
CA ALA A 76 0.00 -3.01 6.21
C ALA A 76 -1.14 -2.59 5.27
N HIS A 77 -1.44 -1.29 5.18
CA HIS A 77 -2.47 -0.77 4.28
C HIS A 77 -2.17 -1.05 2.81
N CYS A 78 -0.92 -0.88 2.38
CA CYS A 78 -0.52 -1.16 1.00
C CYS A 78 -0.58 -2.65 0.67
N TYR A 79 -0.20 -3.53 1.62
CA TYR A 79 -0.25 -4.98 1.40
C TYR A 79 -1.70 -5.50 1.36
N TYR A 80 -2.53 -5.14 2.34
CA TYR A 80 -3.92 -5.61 2.40
C TYR A 80 -4.87 -4.88 1.43
N GLY A 81 -4.39 -3.81 0.79
CA GLY A 81 -5.09 -3.14 -0.31
C GLY A 81 -4.94 -3.83 -1.67
N ASP A 82 -4.00 -4.77 -1.80
CA ASP A 82 -3.80 -5.56 -3.01
C ASP A 82 -5.01 -6.49 -3.27
N THR A 83 -5.55 -6.47 -4.49
CA THR A 83 -6.78 -7.22 -4.80
C THR A 83 -6.57 -8.73 -4.79
N ALA A 84 -5.37 -9.23 -5.09
CA ALA A 84 -5.07 -10.66 -4.98
C ALA A 84 -5.02 -11.09 -3.51
N VAL A 85 -4.38 -10.30 -2.64
CA VAL A 85 -4.40 -10.50 -1.17
C VAL A 85 -5.85 -10.50 -0.67
N MET A 86 -6.65 -9.49 -1.01
CA MET A 86 -8.05 -9.43 -0.62
C MET A 86 -8.84 -10.68 -1.04
N ARG A 87 -8.64 -11.15 -2.29
CA ARG A 87 -9.29 -12.36 -2.79
C ARG A 87 -8.85 -13.62 -2.03
N THR A 88 -7.56 -13.75 -1.65
CA THR A 88 -7.11 -14.88 -0.81
C THR A 88 -7.79 -14.90 0.56
N LEU A 89 -8.18 -13.73 1.07
CA LEU A 89 -8.96 -13.56 2.30
C LEU A 89 -10.47 -13.73 2.09
N GLY A 90 -10.92 -14.08 0.88
CA GLY A 90 -12.32 -14.24 0.52
C GLY A 90 -13.07 -12.93 0.24
N TYR A 91 -12.36 -11.80 0.12
CA TYR A 91 -12.95 -10.51 -0.21
C TYR A 91 -12.76 -10.16 -1.70
N ASP A 92 -13.87 -10.04 -2.43
CA ASP A 92 -13.88 -9.62 -3.83
C ASP A 92 -14.20 -8.13 -3.96
N ALA A 93 -13.15 -7.30 -4.03
CA ALA A 93 -13.27 -5.86 -4.18
C ALA A 93 -13.96 -5.46 -5.50
N ASP A 94 -13.75 -6.21 -6.58
CA ASP A 94 -14.34 -5.90 -7.89
C ASP A 94 -15.84 -6.15 -7.87
N ALA A 95 -16.29 -7.25 -7.27
CA ALA A 95 -17.70 -7.54 -7.09
C ALA A 95 -18.39 -6.47 -6.22
N VAL A 96 -17.74 -6.00 -5.14
CA VAL A 96 -18.25 -4.92 -4.29
C VAL A 96 -18.41 -3.62 -5.09
N ILE A 97 -17.40 -3.24 -5.88
CA ILE A 97 -17.45 -2.04 -6.71
C ILE A 97 -18.53 -2.16 -7.80
N ALA A 98 -18.65 -3.32 -8.46
CA ALA A 98 -19.67 -3.58 -9.47
C ALA A 98 -21.08 -3.45 -8.89
N ARG A 99 -21.32 -4.03 -7.70
CA ARG A 99 -22.58 -3.91 -6.97
C ARG A 99 -22.87 -2.45 -6.62
N ALA A 100 -21.89 -1.71 -6.12
CA ALA A 100 -22.05 -0.30 -5.79
C ALA A 100 -22.40 0.54 -7.02
N ARG A 101 -21.78 0.28 -8.17
CA ARG A 101 -22.11 0.95 -9.44
C ARG A 101 -23.54 0.63 -9.89
N ALA A 102 -23.95 -0.63 -9.84
CA ALA A 102 -25.32 -1.03 -10.16
C ALA A 102 -26.35 -0.32 -9.26
N LEU A 103 -26.07 -0.20 -7.96
CA LEU A 103 -26.93 0.52 -7.02
C LEU A 103 -27.04 2.02 -7.36
N ARG A 104 -25.92 2.70 -7.64
CA ARG A 104 -25.95 4.12 -8.02
C ARG A 104 -26.78 4.38 -9.26
N LEU A 105 -26.69 3.49 -10.26
CA LEU A 105 -27.53 3.55 -11.46
C LEU A 105 -29.02 3.42 -11.13
N THR A 106 -29.41 2.51 -10.23
CA THR A 106 -30.81 2.36 -9.80
C THR A 106 -31.32 3.56 -8.99
N GLU A 107 -30.44 4.25 -8.26
CA GLU A 107 -30.77 5.43 -7.45
C GLU A 107 -30.71 6.75 -8.25
N GLY A 108 -30.34 6.72 -9.54
CA GLY A 108 -30.15 7.93 -10.36
C GLY A 108 -28.95 8.79 -9.93
N ARG A 109 -27.97 8.19 -9.25
CA ARG A 109 -26.71 8.84 -8.83
C ARG A 109 -25.58 8.46 -9.80
N PRO A 110 -24.62 9.38 -10.06
CA PRO A 110 -23.43 9.06 -10.87
C PRO A 110 -22.57 7.95 -10.24
#